data_AF-A0A7V7F123-F1
#
_entry.id   AF-A0A7V7F123-F1
#
_cell.length_a   1.000
_cell.length_b   1.000
_cell.length_c   1.000
_cell.angle_alpha   90.00
_cell.angle_beta   90.00
_cell.angle_gamma   90.00
#
_symmetry.space_group_name_H-M   'P 1'
#
loop_
_entity.id
_entity.type
_entity.pdbx_description
1 polymer ?
#
loop_
_entity_poly.entity_id
_entity_poly.type
_entity_poly.pdbx_seq_one_letter_code
_entity_poly.pdbx_strand_id
1 'polypeptide(L)'
;MADNSLENLLEKQTAEIEKLKTRITIIEEQLASGLAATYTATALEDTASPPENSEPAAPAGDDFWTWLGKASLLPRIASVSFTLVIALLLRTLTNSEIIARHTGSVIGVAYAIGLIFLGWRLIAGKNRIGPVFPMSGGILMFIIILETHARFAAISSPVAYSILLATMAAMVAIGHNYEFPLLASVGIIGASCCTFILDFQTPNFLVQACFLLIANLAAFLVANKPDRKELTRWTMLFTTGVFWTHWLIVLYNTFDKKLAVPTLANPNWFVPLIAAYTLAFFLMTVHRGFRLKQLTILDTLIPTVTGLTFYMMTQTVLIPWLHIETTVGAGGIIWAAILFTTAFFATRKTPVDAVSANTFTVASVAVFLAAAPTITQNLLIAISLWSIGALLLLKLSWHSKIGGIRLSSYLLQIIACATGVLSGAFAIQHADISPFTLTVTTAMMLLSGFHYYMSRKKFLVAGNGFFGIIDKKDYSAIAMLIASLTYGFYMLQQVAMLIITPDPADFNNIITGLRSIFINGGAFLLILMGIKNKNKDLLGTALAVFIVGAAKVFGYDLFEISGVPLVLSVFSFGAAAALGSLALSRWQKQSPATETSS
;
A
#
# COMPACT_ATOMS: atom_id res chain seq x y z
N MET A 1 70.63 12.07 -14.73
CA MET A 1 69.49 12.68 -13.98
C MET A 1 68.21 11.83 -13.98
N ALA A 2 68.16 10.65 -14.62
CA ALA A 2 66.97 9.77 -14.60
C ALA A 2 67.02 8.63 -13.55
N ASP A 3 68.19 8.28 -13.00
CA ASP A 3 68.34 7.16 -12.06
C ASP A 3 67.79 7.44 -10.65
N ASN A 4 68.02 8.65 -10.13
CA ASN A 4 67.59 9.01 -8.77
C ASN A 4 66.05 9.07 -8.59
N SER A 5 65.27 9.07 -9.68
CA SER A 5 63.81 9.08 -9.62
C SER A 5 63.23 7.70 -9.34
N LEU A 6 63.90 6.64 -9.80
CA LEU A 6 63.40 5.27 -9.64
C LEU A 6 63.70 4.76 -8.23
N GLU A 7 64.91 5.02 -7.72
CA GLU A 7 65.30 4.67 -6.34
C GLU A 7 64.39 5.35 -5.31
N ASN A 8 64.13 6.65 -5.45
CA ASN A 8 63.21 7.36 -4.56
C ASN A 8 61.78 6.80 -4.57
N LEU A 9 61.33 6.25 -5.70
CA LEU A 9 60.00 5.67 -5.84
C LEU A 9 59.93 4.26 -5.22
N LEU A 10 61.02 3.49 -5.36
CA LEU A 10 61.20 2.17 -4.75
C LEU A 10 61.32 2.28 -3.21
N GLU A 11 62.04 3.29 -2.72
CA GLU A 11 62.18 3.58 -1.29
C GLU A 11 60.84 4.04 -0.67
N LYS A 12 60.07 4.85 -1.42
CA LYS A 12 58.73 5.25 -1.00
C LYS A 12 57.75 4.07 -0.97
N GLN A 13 57.79 3.17 -1.95
CA GLN A 13 56.92 1.99 -1.97
C GLN A 13 57.29 0.97 -0.89
N THR A 14 58.58 0.78 -0.60
CA THR A 14 59.02 -0.13 0.47
C THR A 14 58.63 0.40 1.85
N ALA A 15 58.74 1.71 2.09
CA ALA A 15 58.25 2.34 3.32
C ALA A 15 56.72 2.21 3.48
N GLU A 16 55.96 2.26 2.39
CA GLU A 16 54.50 2.12 2.42
C GLU A 16 54.07 0.67 2.71
N ILE A 17 54.78 -0.32 2.16
CA ILE A 17 54.59 -1.74 2.45
C ILE A 17 54.89 -2.04 3.93
N GLU A 18 55.97 -1.49 4.47
CA GLU A 18 56.34 -1.72 5.88
C GLU A 18 55.32 -1.10 6.85
N LYS A 19 54.83 0.10 6.51
CA LYS A 19 53.74 0.76 7.25
C LYS A 19 52.43 -0.05 7.21
N LEU A 20 52.10 -0.65 6.07
CA LEU A 20 50.92 -1.52 5.94
C LEU A 20 51.08 -2.80 6.76
N LYS A 21 52.26 -3.42 6.76
CA LYS A 21 52.57 -4.62 7.53
C LYS A 21 52.45 -4.38 9.05
N THR A 22 52.88 -3.19 9.49
CA THR A 22 52.75 -2.75 10.89
C THR A 22 51.28 -2.53 11.29
N ARG A 23 50.46 -1.97 10.38
CA ARG A 23 49.02 -1.81 10.64
C ARG A 23 48.29 -3.14 10.73
N ILE A 24 48.64 -4.11 9.89
CA ILE A 24 48.03 -5.45 9.92
C ILE A 24 48.35 -6.15 11.24
N THR A 25 49.60 -6.09 11.71
CA THR A 25 50.00 -6.69 13.00
C THR A 25 49.29 -6.04 14.19
N ILE A 26 49.13 -4.72 14.20
CA ILE A 26 48.35 -4.02 15.25
C ILE A 26 46.87 -4.45 15.21
N ILE A 27 46.27 -4.63 14.03
CA ILE A 27 44.88 -5.08 13.90
C ILE A 27 44.74 -6.54 14.36
N GLU A 28 45.69 -7.41 14.03
CA GLU A 28 45.70 -8.80 14.51
C GLU A 28 45.81 -8.88 16.03
N GLU A 29 46.64 -8.02 16.66
CA GLU A 29 46.80 -7.94 18.12
C GLU A 29 45.55 -7.36 18.81
N GLN A 30 44.90 -6.36 18.19
CA GLN A 30 43.62 -5.82 18.65
C GLN A 30 42.48 -6.85 18.51
N LEU A 31 42.50 -7.68 17.47
CA LEU A 31 41.51 -8.72 17.27
C LEU A 31 41.73 -9.88 18.26
N ALA A 32 42.98 -10.26 18.52
CA ALA A 32 43.33 -11.28 19.50
C ALA A 32 42.95 -10.86 20.94
N SER A 33 43.22 -9.60 21.31
CA SER A 33 42.83 -9.05 22.62
C SER A 33 41.31 -8.85 22.75
N GLY A 34 40.61 -8.45 21.69
CA GLY A 34 39.14 -8.37 21.66
C GLY A 34 38.45 -9.73 21.77
N LEU A 35 39.00 -10.77 21.14
CA LEU A 35 38.52 -12.16 21.25
C LEU A 35 38.75 -12.73 22.65
N ALA A 36 39.90 -12.43 23.29
CA ALA A 36 40.19 -12.85 24.66
C ALA A 36 39.25 -12.19 25.68
N ALA A 37 38.98 -10.88 25.55
CA ALA A 37 38.07 -10.14 26.43
C ALA A 37 36.61 -10.63 26.33
N THR A 38 36.18 -11.02 25.13
CA THR A 38 34.84 -11.55 24.87
C THR A 38 34.63 -12.94 25.47
N TYR A 39 35.69 -13.76 25.52
CA TYR A 39 35.67 -15.10 26.14
C TYR A 39 35.60 -15.03 27.68
N THR A 40 36.22 -14.02 28.30
CA THR A 40 36.14 -13.81 29.75
C THR A 40 34.80 -13.24 30.21
N ALA A 41 34.13 -12.43 29.39
CA ALA A 41 32.82 -11.86 29.72
C ALA A 41 31.68 -12.89 29.65
N THR A 42 31.77 -13.86 28.73
CA THR A 42 30.74 -14.90 28.56
C THR A 42 30.82 -16.05 29.57
N ALA A 43 31.93 -16.18 30.31
CA ALA A 43 32.09 -17.21 31.36
C ALA A 43 31.59 -16.78 32.75
N LEU A 44 31.26 -15.50 32.96
CA LEU A 44 30.83 -14.96 34.26
C LEU A 44 29.33 -14.64 34.35
N GLU A 45 28.56 -14.82 33.27
CA GLU A 45 27.14 -14.44 33.20
C GLU A 45 26.16 -15.62 33.37
N ASP A 46 26.65 -16.83 33.71
CA ASP A 46 25.84 -18.05 33.83
C ASP A 46 25.40 -18.40 35.28
N THR A 47 25.55 -17.46 36.23
CA THR A 47 25.13 -17.67 37.64
C THR A 47 24.47 -16.45 38.30
N ALA A 48 23.46 -15.85 37.68
CA ALA A 48 22.56 -14.93 38.38
C ALA A 48 21.10 -15.12 37.94
N SER A 49 20.25 -15.52 38.89
CA SER A 49 18.79 -15.63 38.69
C SER A 49 18.16 -14.26 38.44
N PRO A 50 17.14 -14.13 37.58
CA PRO A 50 16.60 -12.82 37.20
C PRO A 50 15.58 -12.32 38.24
N PRO A 51 15.56 -11.00 38.55
CA PRO A 51 14.46 -10.40 39.28
C PRO A 51 13.27 -10.13 38.35
N GLU A 52 12.11 -10.23 38.97
CA GLU A 52 10.77 -10.01 38.44
C GLU A 52 10.53 -8.51 38.10
N ASN A 53 9.77 -8.28 37.01
CA ASN A 53 9.19 -7.01 36.52
C ASN A 53 10.05 -6.08 35.65
N SER A 54 9.82 -6.14 34.33
CA SER A 54 9.36 -4.98 33.52
C SER A 54 9.20 -5.35 32.03
N GLU A 55 7.99 -5.18 31.51
CA GLU A 55 7.70 -4.87 30.09
C GLU A 55 7.27 -3.38 30.03
N PRO A 56 7.32 -2.64 28.88
CA PRO A 56 7.17 -3.17 27.52
C PRO A 56 8.05 -2.55 26.40
N ALA A 57 8.08 -3.28 25.27
CA ALA A 57 8.22 -2.80 23.88
C ALA A 57 9.46 -1.96 23.48
N ALA A 58 10.41 -2.62 22.81
CA ALA A 58 11.39 -2.00 21.91
C ALA A 58 11.11 -2.40 20.45
N PRO A 59 11.38 -1.52 19.47
CA PRO A 59 10.85 -1.60 18.11
C PRO A 59 11.59 -2.62 17.24
N ALA A 60 10.86 -3.16 16.27
CA ALA A 60 11.36 -3.98 15.18
C ALA A 60 12.47 -3.22 14.40
N GLY A 61 13.73 -3.58 14.65
CA GLY A 61 14.90 -2.99 13.97
C GLY A 61 16.18 -3.82 14.11
N ASP A 62 16.37 -4.51 15.23
CA ASP A 62 17.64 -5.18 15.54
C ASP A 62 17.68 -6.68 15.23
N ASP A 63 16.59 -7.25 14.74
CA ASP A 63 16.48 -8.69 14.45
C ASP A 63 17.29 -9.14 13.22
N PHE A 64 17.61 -8.23 12.29
CA PHE A 64 18.33 -8.62 11.06
C PHE A 64 19.83 -8.86 11.31
N TRP A 65 20.46 -7.98 12.11
CA TRP A 65 21.90 -8.06 12.41
C TRP A 65 22.21 -9.12 13.46
N THR A 66 21.32 -9.31 14.45
CA THR A 66 21.41 -10.44 15.40
C THR A 66 21.10 -11.79 14.74
N TRP A 67 20.30 -11.83 13.67
CA TRP A 67 20.10 -13.01 12.81
C TRP A 67 21.34 -13.37 11.98
N LEU A 68 22.05 -12.37 11.45
CA LEU A 68 23.34 -12.56 10.76
C LEU A 68 24.47 -12.97 11.73
N GLY A 69 24.42 -12.54 12.99
CA GLY A 69 25.43 -12.80 14.00
C GLY A 69 25.35 -14.17 14.71
N LYS A 70 24.24 -14.91 14.60
CA LYS A 70 24.15 -16.24 15.24
C LYS A 70 25.03 -17.26 14.53
N ALA A 71 26.01 -17.81 15.25
CA ALA A 71 27.08 -18.78 14.92
C ALA A 71 26.67 -20.11 14.22
N SER A 72 25.73 -20.06 13.27
CA SER A 72 25.23 -21.19 12.51
C SER A 72 25.18 -20.92 10.99
N LEU A 73 25.52 -19.72 10.53
CA LEU A 73 25.55 -19.39 9.11
C LEU A 73 26.82 -19.91 8.40
N LEU A 74 27.99 -19.83 9.03
CA LEU A 74 29.26 -20.27 8.40
C LEU A 74 29.24 -21.74 7.93
N PRO A 75 28.87 -22.73 8.78
CA PRO A 75 28.82 -24.13 8.35
C PRO A 75 27.75 -24.38 7.28
N ARG A 76 26.63 -23.64 7.33
CA ARG A 76 25.55 -23.74 6.34
C ARG A 76 26.02 -23.20 4.98
N ILE A 77 26.65 -22.03 4.96
CA ILE A 77 27.22 -21.43 3.75
C ILE A 77 28.29 -22.35 3.17
N ALA A 78 29.23 -22.85 3.99
CA ALA A 78 30.26 -23.79 3.55
C ALA A 78 29.66 -25.08 2.94
N SER A 79 28.62 -25.64 3.56
CA SER A 79 27.94 -26.83 3.03
C SER A 79 27.19 -26.54 1.72
N VAL A 80 26.56 -25.37 1.56
CA VAL A 80 25.94 -24.93 0.31
C VAL A 80 27.02 -24.81 -0.77
N SER A 81 28.11 -24.11 -0.48
CA SER A 81 29.23 -23.92 -1.41
C SER A 81 29.83 -25.24 -1.87
N PHE A 82 30.12 -26.18 -0.97
CA PHE A 82 30.69 -27.48 -1.32
C PHE A 82 29.74 -28.33 -2.18
N THR A 83 28.44 -28.29 -1.87
CA THR A 83 27.40 -28.97 -2.65
C THR A 83 27.26 -28.37 -4.06
N LEU A 84 27.44 -27.06 -4.20
CA LEU A 84 27.35 -26.32 -5.45
C LEU A 84 28.59 -26.49 -6.34
N VAL A 85 29.77 -26.76 -5.76
CA VAL A 85 31.00 -27.10 -6.51
C VAL A 85 30.82 -28.38 -7.33
N ILE A 86 30.17 -29.40 -6.79
CA ILE A 86 29.88 -30.64 -7.52
C ILE A 86 28.99 -30.36 -8.73
N ALA A 87 27.98 -29.49 -8.58
CA ALA A 87 27.13 -29.06 -9.67
C ALA A 87 27.88 -28.25 -10.75
N LEU A 88 28.79 -27.36 -10.34
CA LEU A 88 29.66 -26.61 -11.26
C LEU A 88 30.62 -27.52 -12.04
N LEU A 89 31.13 -28.57 -11.40
CA LEU A 89 31.99 -29.56 -12.05
C LEU A 89 31.21 -30.36 -13.11
N LEU A 90 30.01 -30.82 -12.79
CA LEU A 90 29.07 -31.45 -13.74
C LEU A 90 28.72 -30.53 -14.92
N ARG A 91 28.47 -29.24 -14.64
CA ARG A 91 28.21 -28.24 -15.67
C ARG A 91 29.42 -28.03 -16.59
N THR A 92 30.62 -27.99 -16.02
CA THR A 92 31.87 -27.81 -16.77
C THR A 92 32.13 -29.00 -17.70
N LEU A 93 31.94 -30.23 -17.20
CA LEU A 93 32.05 -31.46 -17.99
C LEU A 93 31.04 -31.51 -19.15
N THR A 94 29.81 -31.04 -18.91
CA THR A 94 28.76 -30.98 -19.94
C THR A 94 29.07 -29.89 -20.99
N ASN A 95 29.59 -28.74 -20.57
CA ASN A 95 30.00 -27.67 -21.48
C ASN A 95 31.22 -28.06 -22.35
N SER A 96 32.10 -28.93 -21.84
CA SER A 96 33.24 -29.45 -22.60
C SER A 96 32.90 -30.59 -23.59
N GLU A 97 31.62 -30.93 -23.74
CA GLU A 97 31.09 -32.03 -24.57
C GLU A 97 31.62 -33.44 -24.23
N ILE A 98 32.38 -33.59 -23.14
CA ILE A 98 32.86 -34.88 -22.61
C ILE A 98 31.66 -35.77 -22.23
N ILE A 99 30.58 -35.17 -21.74
CA ILE A 99 29.32 -35.83 -21.43
C ILE A 99 28.24 -35.27 -22.35
N ALA A 100 27.48 -36.15 -23.01
CA ALA A 100 26.35 -35.75 -23.84
C ALA A 100 25.35 -34.89 -23.03
N ARG A 101 24.86 -33.81 -23.64
CA ARG A 101 24.04 -32.78 -22.97
C ARG A 101 22.80 -33.34 -22.26
N HIS A 102 22.14 -34.32 -22.87
CA HIS A 102 21.00 -35.02 -22.26
C HIS A 102 21.41 -35.80 -21.00
N THR A 103 22.53 -36.51 -21.05
CA THR A 103 23.07 -37.29 -19.93
C THR A 103 23.51 -36.37 -18.77
N GLY A 104 24.14 -35.24 -19.07
CA GLY A 104 24.54 -34.25 -18.07
C GLY A 104 23.34 -33.66 -17.30
N SER A 105 22.25 -33.32 -18.01
CA SER A 105 21.01 -32.82 -17.38
C SER A 105 20.33 -33.88 -16.51
N VAL A 106 20.23 -35.13 -16.99
CA VAL A 106 19.65 -36.24 -16.21
C VAL A 106 20.44 -36.51 -14.93
N ILE A 107 21.77 -36.51 -15.00
CA ILE A 107 22.63 -36.69 -13.81
C ILE A 107 22.43 -35.53 -12.83
N GLY A 108 22.35 -34.30 -13.31
CA GLY A 108 22.11 -33.12 -12.49
C GLY A 108 20.74 -33.16 -11.77
N VAL A 109 19.68 -33.54 -12.48
CA VAL A 109 18.33 -33.73 -11.91
C VAL A 109 18.34 -34.85 -10.86
N ALA A 110 18.98 -35.99 -11.15
CA ALA A 110 19.11 -37.11 -10.21
C ALA A 110 19.85 -36.69 -8.92
N TYR A 111 20.93 -35.91 -9.06
CA TYR A 111 21.67 -35.38 -7.92
C TYR A 111 20.81 -34.42 -7.08
N ALA A 112 20.06 -33.51 -7.71
CA ALA A 112 19.16 -32.60 -7.02
C ALA A 112 18.04 -33.34 -6.24
N ILE A 113 17.44 -34.37 -6.84
CA ILE A 113 16.45 -35.24 -6.17
C ILE A 113 17.09 -35.95 -4.97
N GLY A 114 18.30 -36.49 -5.14
CA GLY A 114 19.05 -37.13 -4.06
C GLY A 114 19.27 -36.21 -2.86
N LEU A 115 19.61 -34.93 -3.09
CA LEU A 115 19.77 -33.93 -2.04
C LEU A 115 18.46 -33.61 -1.32
N ILE A 116 17.34 -33.49 -2.05
CA ILE A 116 16.02 -33.25 -1.45
C ILE A 116 15.60 -34.44 -0.58
N PHE A 117 15.79 -35.66 -1.07
CA PHE A 117 15.44 -36.88 -0.34
C PHE A 117 16.31 -37.12 0.90
N LEU A 118 17.64 -36.97 0.77
CA LEU A 118 18.57 -37.08 1.88
C LEU A 118 18.28 -36.00 2.95
N GLY A 119 17.99 -34.79 2.49
CA GLY A 119 17.52 -33.68 3.32
C GLY A 119 16.29 -34.02 4.14
N TRP A 120 15.25 -34.57 3.50
CA TRP A 120 14.03 -35.00 4.18
C TRP A 120 14.31 -36.02 5.28
N ARG A 121 15.13 -37.04 5.00
CA ARG A 121 15.50 -38.07 5.99
C ARG A 121 16.29 -37.48 7.17
N LEU A 122 17.19 -36.53 6.91
CA LEU A 122 17.97 -35.87 7.97
C LEU A 122 17.12 -34.93 8.83
N ILE A 123 16.13 -34.26 8.24
CA ILE A 123 15.15 -33.44 8.97
C ILE A 123 14.28 -34.32 9.86
N ALA A 124 13.84 -35.49 9.37
CA ALA A 124 13.11 -36.47 10.18
C ALA A 124 13.93 -36.95 11.39
N GLY A 125 15.25 -37.03 11.23
CA GLY A 125 16.19 -37.35 12.32
C GLY A 125 16.54 -36.18 13.26
N LYS A 126 15.86 -35.02 13.17
CA LYS A 126 16.11 -33.80 13.97
C LYS A 126 17.52 -33.19 13.84
N ASN A 127 18.24 -33.47 12.75
CA ASN A 127 19.58 -32.91 12.54
C ASN A 127 19.54 -31.43 12.15
N ARG A 128 20.37 -30.59 12.79
CA ARG A 128 20.41 -29.11 12.61
C ARG A 128 20.82 -28.64 11.21
N ILE A 129 21.50 -29.51 10.43
CA ILE A 129 21.95 -29.24 9.05
C ILE A 129 20.91 -29.74 8.02
N GLY A 130 19.95 -30.58 8.43
CA GLY A 130 18.96 -31.21 7.55
C GLY A 130 18.27 -30.27 6.56
N PRO A 131 17.83 -29.06 6.94
CA PRO A 131 17.16 -28.12 6.03
C PRO A 131 18.03 -27.54 4.90
N VAL A 132 19.36 -27.62 4.99
CA VAL A 132 20.26 -27.04 3.99
C VAL A 132 20.26 -27.87 2.71
N PHE A 133 20.33 -29.20 2.82
CA PHE A 133 20.35 -30.12 1.68
C PHE A 133 19.15 -29.99 0.73
N PRO A 134 17.88 -29.91 1.20
CA PRO A 134 16.74 -29.72 0.32
C PRO A 134 16.66 -28.27 -0.21
N MET A 135 17.17 -27.26 0.51
CA MET A 135 17.30 -25.91 -0.04
C MET A 135 18.29 -25.86 -1.20
N SER A 136 19.49 -26.43 -1.04
CA SER A 136 20.49 -26.52 -2.11
C SER A 136 20.02 -27.38 -3.27
N GLY A 137 19.36 -28.51 -2.98
CA GLY A 137 18.77 -29.38 -4.01
C GLY A 137 17.69 -28.67 -4.81
N GLY A 138 16.79 -27.92 -4.15
CA GLY A 138 15.76 -27.12 -4.80
C GLY A 138 16.33 -26.01 -5.68
N ILE A 139 17.26 -25.20 -5.17
CA ILE A 139 17.93 -24.15 -5.94
C ILE A 139 18.65 -24.73 -7.15
N LEU A 140 19.35 -25.86 -6.97
CA LEU A 140 20.03 -26.52 -8.07
C LEU A 140 19.04 -27.04 -9.12
N MET A 141 17.95 -27.66 -8.70
CA MET A 141 16.89 -28.13 -9.60
C MET A 141 16.33 -26.99 -10.45
N PHE A 142 16.04 -25.84 -9.83
CA PHE A 142 15.58 -24.63 -10.50
C PHE A 142 16.56 -24.13 -11.58
N ILE A 143 17.85 -24.04 -11.25
CA ILE A 143 18.89 -23.62 -12.20
C ILE A 143 19.03 -24.61 -13.36
N ILE A 144 19.07 -25.92 -13.07
CA ILE A 144 19.24 -26.96 -14.09
C ILE A 144 18.07 -26.95 -15.07
N ILE A 145 16.83 -26.82 -14.60
CA ILE A 145 15.65 -26.79 -15.46
C ILE A 145 15.67 -25.55 -16.36
N LEU A 146 15.99 -24.38 -15.79
CA LEU A 146 16.11 -23.14 -16.58
C LEU A 146 17.19 -23.25 -17.64
N GLU A 147 18.39 -23.73 -17.30
CA GLU A 147 19.48 -23.88 -18.27
C GLU A 147 19.14 -24.94 -19.34
N THR A 148 18.54 -26.06 -18.95
CA THR A 148 18.20 -27.14 -19.90
C THR A 148 17.09 -26.73 -20.87
N HIS A 149 16.11 -25.95 -20.40
CA HIS A 149 15.04 -25.42 -21.26
C HIS A 149 15.53 -24.25 -22.11
N ALA A 150 16.07 -23.19 -21.51
CA ALA A 150 16.40 -21.95 -22.21
C ALA A 150 17.65 -22.05 -23.09
N ARG A 151 18.68 -22.81 -22.67
CA ARG A 151 19.96 -22.89 -23.38
C ARG A 151 20.06 -24.10 -24.30
N PHE A 152 19.51 -25.24 -23.87
CA PHE A 152 19.68 -26.51 -24.58
C PHE A 152 18.44 -26.98 -25.33
N ALA A 153 17.27 -26.35 -25.12
CA ALA A 153 15.98 -26.74 -25.71
C ALA A 153 15.68 -28.25 -25.59
N ALA A 154 16.29 -28.91 -24.60
CA ALA A 154 16.28 -30.38 -24.48
C ALA A 154 15.05 -30.89 -23.70
N ILE A 155 14.35 -30.00 -22.99
CA ILE A 155 13.14 -30.29 -22.23
C ILE A 155 12.00 -29.43 -22.79
N SER A 156 10.84 -30.05 -23.03
CA SER A 156 9.64 -29.32 -23.46
C SER A 156 9.06 -28.49 -22.31
N SER A 157 8.42 -27.36 -22.62
CA SER A 157 7.83 -26.48 -21.60
C SER A 157 6.89 -27.21 -20.60
N PRO A 158 5.98 -28.11 -21.03
CA PRO A 158 5.11 -28.84 -20.10
C PRO A 158 5.87 -29.69 -19.08
N VAL A 159 6.99 -30.32 -19.50
CA VAL A 159 7.83 -31.14 -18.63
C VAL A 159 8.58 -30.25 -17.64
N ALA A 160 9.13 -29.11 -18.10
CA ALA A 160 9.78 -28.15 -17.22
C ALA A 160 8.84 -27.65 -16.11
N TYR A 161 7.61 -27.25 -16.47
CA TYR A 161 6.58 -26.84 -15.50
C TYR A 161 6.23 -27.94 -14.50
N SER A 162 6.12 -29.19 -14.96
CA SER A 162 5.79 -30.32 -14.10
C SER A 162 6.88 -30.59 -13.06
N ILE A 163 8.16 -30.52 -13.46
CA ILE A 163 9.29 -30.72 -12.53
C ILE A 163 9.38 -29.55 -11.53
N LEU A 164 9.17 -28.31 -11.98
CA LEU A 164 9.13 -27.15 -11.08
C LEU A 164 8.00 -27.27 -10.06
N LEU A 165 6.81 -27.68 -10.49
CA LEU A 165 5.64 -27.87 -9.62
C LEU A 165 5.89 -28.99 -8.59
N ALA A 166 6.43 -30.13 -9.03
CA ALA A 166 6.77 -31.25 -8.17
C ALA A 166 7.82 -30.86 -7.12
N THR A 167 8.84 -30.10 -7.52
CA THR A 167 9.90 -29.61 -6.63
C THR A 167 9.33 -28.64 -5.59
N MET A 168 8.50 -27.69 -6.02
CA MET A 168 7.80 -26.78 -5.12
C MET A 168 6.92 -27.54 -4.13
N ALA A 169 6.11 -28.48 -4.61
CA ALA A 169 5.22 -29.28 -3.76
C ALA A 169 6.00 -30.11 -2.73
N ALA A 170 7.11 -30.72 -3.12
CA ALA A 170 7.98 -31.46 -2.20
C ALA A 170 8.58 -30.55 -1.12
N MET A 171 9.12 -29.39 -1.50
CA MET A 171 9.72 -28.44 -0.55
C MET A 171 8.67 -27.84 0.39
N VAL A 172 7.45 -27.56 -0.11
CA VAL A 172 6.32 -27.08 0.70
C VAL A 172 5.85 -28.16 1.65
N ALA A 173 5.71 -29.42 1.21
CA ALA A 173 5.29 -30.53 2.06
C ALA A 173 6.29 -30.79 3.20
N ILE A 174 7.58 -30.80 2.89
CA ILE A 174 8.65 -30.94 3.90
C ILE A 174 8.63 -29.73 4.84
N GLY A 175 8.59 -28.51 4.30
CA GLY A 175 8.57 -27.28 5.10
C GLY A 175 7.35 -27.18 6.02
N HIS A 176 6.18 -27.62 5.54
CA HIS A 176 4.93 -27.63 6.29
C HIS A 176 4.93 -28.67 7.42
N ASN A 177 5.34 -29.90 7.12
CA ASN A 177 5.31 -31.03 8.07
C ASN A 177 6.34 -30.89 9.18
N TYR A 178 7.51 -30.31 8.89
CA TYR A 178 8.61 -30.17 9.84
C TYR A 178 8.82 -28.74 10.36
N GLU A 179 7.88 -27.82 10.09
CA GLU A 179 7.88 -26.44 10.63
C GLU A 179 9.09 -25.58 10.22
N PHE A 180 9.58 -25.81 8.99
CA PHE A 180 10.64 -25.02 8.37
C PHE A 180 10.07 -24.13 7.25
N PRO A 181 9.45 -22.97 7.57
CA PRO A 181 8.80 -22.11 6.58
C PRO A 181 9.78 -21.53 5.55
N LEU A 182 11.06 -21.35 5.91
CA LEU A 182 12.08 -20.86 4.99
C LEU A 182 12.26 -21.80 3.78
N LEU A 183 12.26 -23.11 4.01
CA LEU A 183 12.37 -24.11 2.94
C LEU A 183 11.17 -24.02 1.99
N ALA A 184 9.96 -23.89 2.54
CA ALA A 184 8.75 -23.70 1.75
C ALA A 184 8.80 -22.38 0.95
N SER A 185 9.25 -21.27 1.56
CA SER A 185 9.42 -19.98 0.85
C SER A 185 10.41 -20.09 -0.31
N VAL A 186 11.57 -20.72 -0.11
CA VAL A 186 12.57 -20.92 -1.18
C VAL A 186 11.99 -21.75 -2.31
N GLY A 187 11.23 -22.80 -2.00
CA GLY A 187 10.55 -23.61 -3.01
C GLY A 187 9.50 -22.82 -3.80
N ILE A 188 8.67 -22.05 -3.11
CA ILE A 188 7.61 -21.23 -3.72
C ILE A 188 8.19 -20.11 -4.60
N ILE A 189 9.11 -19.31 -4.04
CA ILE A 189 9.73 -18.18 -4.73
C ILE A 189 10.58 -18.68 -5.90
N GLY A 190 11.45 -19.66 -5.66
CA GLY A 190 12.34 -20.19 -6.68
C GLY A 190 11.57 -20.77 -7.86
N ALA A 191 10.52 -21.55 -7.59
CA ALA A 191 9.70 -22.12 -8.66
C ALA A 191 8.92 -21.02 -9.41
N SER A 192 8.33 -20.06 -8.70
CA SER A 192 7.64 -18.92 -9.33
C SER A 192 8.60 -18.10 -10.20
N CYS A 193 9.78 -17.72 -9.71
CA CYS A 193 10.80 -17.03 -10.50
C CYS A 193 11.21 -17.83 -11.75
N CYS A 194 11.38 -19.15 -11.64
CA CYS A 194 11.71 -19.97 -12.80
C CYS A 194 10.58 -19.95 -13.84
N THR A 195 9.32 -20.11 -13.41
CA THR A 195 8.18 -20.04 -14.33
C THR A 195 8.04 -18.68 -15.03
N PHE A 196 8.43 -17.59 -14.36
CA PHE A 196 8.49 -16.27 -14.98
C PHE A 196 9.52 -16.23 -16.11
N ILE A 197 10.73 -16.71 -15.83
CA ILE A 197 11.87 -16.66 -16.74
C ILE A 197 11.63 -17.55 -17.97
N LEU A 198 11.05 -18.75 -17.79
CA LEU A 198 10.82 -19.71 -18.87
C LEU A 198 10.03 -19.12 -20.04
N ASP A 199 8.99 -18.34 -19.75
CA ASP A 199 8.06 -17.82 -20.76
C ASP A 199 8.06 -16.28 -20.81
N PHE A 200 9.16 -15.61 -20.41
CA PHE A 200 9.24 -14.15 -20.40
C PHE A 200 9.07 -13.52 -21.79
N GLN A 201 9.56 -14.18 -22.84
CA GLN A 201 9.45 -13.69 -24.23
C GLN A 201 8.11 -14.04 -24.89
N THR A 202 7.53 -15.19 -24.56
CA THR A 202 6.26 -15.68 -25.12
C THR A 202 5.37 -16.18 -23.98
N PRO A 203 4.69 -15.27 -23.25
CA PRO A 203 4.01 -15.64 -22.02
C PRO A 203 2.82 -16.56 -22.29
N ASN A 204 2.85 -17.76 -21.72
CA ASN A 204 1.68 -18.62 -21.62
C ASN A 204 0.89 -18.25 -20.36
N PHE A 205 -0.06 -17.35 -20.52
CA PHE A 205 -0.82 -16.82 -19.38
C PHE A 205 -1.50 -17.92 -18.57
N LEU A 206 -2.21 -18.85 -19.22
CA LEU A 206 -2.95 -19.88 -18.48
C LEU A 206 -2.04 -20.70 -17.54
N VAL A 207 -0.92 -21.20 -18.06
CA VAL A 207 -0.02 -22.07 -17.28
C VAL A 207 0.65 -21.28 -16.16
N GLN A 208 1.17 -20.09 -16.46
CA GLN A 208 1.82 -19.23 -15.48
C GLN A 208 0.85 -18.77 -14.37
N ALA A 209 -0.39 -18.39 -14.69
CA ALA A 209 -1.37 -18.04 -13.66
C ALA A 209 -1.79 -19.24 -12.82
N CYS A 210 -2.04 -20.41 -13.41
CA CYS A 210 -2.37 -21.60 -12.63
C CYS A 210 -1.24 -21.93 -11.66
N PHE A 211 0.01 -21.87 -12.13
CA PHE A 211 1.18 -22.10 -11.30
C PHE A 211 1.27 -21.12 -10.14
N LEU A 212 1.18 -19.82 -10.43
CA LEU A 212 1.26 -18.75 -9.44
C LEU A 212 0.07 -18.81 -8.44
N LEU A 213 -1.10 -19.29 -8.86
CA LEU A 213 -2.26 -19.45 -7.98
C LEU A 213 -2.02 -20.60 -6.99
N ILE A 214 -1.48 -21.72 -7.46
CA ILE A 214 -1.08 -22.85 -6.62
C ILE A 214 0.00 -22.41 -5.63
N ALA A 215 0.98 -21.62 -6.08
CA ALA A 215 2.04 -21.07 -5.25
C ALA A 215 1.49 -20.14 -4.15
N ASN A 216 0.50 -19.30 -4.46
CA ASN A 216 -0.19 -18.46 -3.47
C ASN A 216 -1.00 -19.27 -2.45
N LEU A 217 -1.70 -20.31 -2.90
CA LEU A 217 -2.41 -21.24 -2.01
C LEU A 217 -1.45 -21.97 -1.08
N ALA A 218 -0.30 -22.44 -1.59
CA ALA A 218 0.75 -23.06 -0.81
C ALA A 218 1.33 -22.10 0.24
N ALA A 219 1.62 -20.85 -0.14
CA ALA A 219 2.09 -19.82 0.79
C ALA A 219 1.06 -19.52 1.89
N PHE A 220 -0.23 -19.49 1.54
CA PHE A 220 -1.31 -19.32 2.50
C PHE A 220 -1.39 -20.47 3.51
N LEU A 221 -1.30 -21.73 3.04
CA LEU A 221 -1.31 -22.91 3.91
C LEU A 221 -0.16 -22.90 4.91
N VAL A 222 1.06 -22.60 4.45
CA VAL A 222 2.25 -22.51 5.30
C VAL A 222 2.11 -21.38 6.33
N ALA A 223 1.53 -20.25 5.94
CA ALA A 223 1.39 -19.08 6.80
C ALA A 223 0.16 -19.10 7.74
N ASN A 224 -0.62 -20.19 7.74
CA ASN A 224 -1.76 -20.37 8.65
C ASN A 224 -1.37 -21.00 9.99
N LYS A 225 -0.10 -21.39 10.18
CA LYS A 225 0.44 -21.88 11.46
C LYS A 225 0.73 -20.72 12.46
N PRO A 226 0.64 -20.98 13.77
CA PRO A 226 0.69 -19.95 14.82
C PRO A 226 2.02 -19.20 14.94
N ASP A 227 3.16 -19.80 14.54
CA ASP A 227 4.49 -19.18 14.60
C ASP A 227 4.81 -18.35 13.34
N ARG A 228 4.04 -17.26 13.23
CA ARG A 228 3.95 -16.31 12.13
C ARG A 228 5.31 -15.93 11.54
N LYS A 229 5.49 -16.22 10.24
CA LYS A 229 6.46 -15.51 9.41
C LYS A 229 5.72 -14.81 8.27
N GLU A 230 5.45 -13.53 8.47
CA GLU A 230 4.82 -12.64 7.48
C GLU A 230 5.62 -12.55 6.17
N LEU A 231 6.92 -12.86 6.24
CA LEU A 231 7.85 -12.81 5.12
C LEU A 231 7.35 -13.61 3.91
N THR A 232 6.90 -14.87 4.07
CA THR A 232 6.45 -15.72 2.96
C THR A 232 5.25 -15.12 2.21
N ARG A 233 4.36 -14.44 2.96
CA ARG A 233 3.16 -13.83 2.39
C ARG A 233 3.50 -12.53 1.67
N TRP A 234 4.37 -11.71 2.26
CA TRP A 234 4.90 -10.51 1.61
C TRP A 234 5.62 -10.85 0.31
N THR A 235 6.49 -11.85 0.34
CA THR A 235 7.23 -12.28 -0.85
C THR A 235 6.28 -12.78 -1.93
N MET A 236 5.24 -13.56 -1.61
CA MET A 236 4.31 -14.00 -2.65
C MET A 236 3.39 -12.92 -3.16
N LEU A 237 2.95 -11.99 -2.32
CA LEU A 237 2.18 -10.84 -2.78
C LEU A 237 3.02 -9.99 -3.74
N PHE A 238 4.30 -9.78 -3.42
CA PHE A 238 5.25 -9.10 -4.28
C PHE A 238 5.47 -9.84 -5.60
N THR A 239 5.79 -11.14 -5.56
CA THR A 239 5.97 -11.97 -6.77
C THR A 239 4.72 -11.95 -7.65
N THR A 240 3.53 -12.05 -7.04
CA THR A 240 2.26 -11.98 -7.74
C THR A 240 2.07 -10.62 -8.41
N GLY A 241 2.39 -9.54 -7.71
CA GLY A 241 2.39 -8.18 -8.27
C GLY A 241 3.28 -8.06 -9.50
N VAL A 242 4.53 -8.53 -9.43
CA VAL A 242 5.48 -8.49 -10.55
C VAL A 242 4.96 -9.22 -11.78
N PHE A 243 4.43 -10.44 -11.60
CA PHE A 243 3.86 -11.22 -12.69
C PHE A 243 2.71 -10.50 -13.38
N TRP A 244 1.76 -10.02 -12.58
CA TRP A 244 0.61 -9.33 -13.13
C TRP A 244 0.99 -8.00 -13.78
N THR A 245 1.96 -7.25 -13.25
CA THR A 245 2.49 -6.04 -13.90
C THR A 245 3.14 -6.37 -15.24
N HIS A 246 3.91 -7.45 -15.34
CA HIS A 246 4.48 -7.87 -16.61
C HIS A 246 3.39 -8.20 -17.65
N TRP A 247 2.39 -8.99 -17.26
CA TRP A 247 1.26 -9.30 -18.14
C TRP A 247 0.47 -8.07 -18.55
N LEU A 248 0.27 -7.14 -17.62
CA LEU A 248 -0.38 -5.87 -17.88
C LEU A 248 0.34 -5.10 -18.98
N ILE A 249 1.67 -4.99 -18.88
CA ILE A 249 2.50 -4.28 -19.87
C ILE A 249 2.38 -4.97 -21.24
N VAL A 250 2.42 -6.30 -21.29
CA VAL A 250 2.30 -7.06 -22.54
C VAL A 250 0.93 -6.84 -23.18
N LEU A 251 -0.16 -7.04 -22.43
CA LEU A 251 -1.53 -6.90 -22.94
C LEU A 251 -1.87 -5.46 -23.31
N TYR A 252 -1.52 -4.50 -22.46
CA TYR A 252 -1.76 -3.08 -22.71
C TYR A 252 -1.05 -2.63 -23.99
N ASN A 253 0.24 -2.89 -24.15
CA ASN A 253 0.96 -2.54 -25.39
C ASN A 253 0.36 -3.25 -26.61
N THR A 254 -0.09 -4.49 -26.46
CA THR A 254 -0.67 -5.26 -27.57
C THR A 254 -1.97 -4.63 -28.05
N PHE A 255 -2.88 -4.28 -27.13
CA PHE A 255 -4.18 -3.69 -27.49
C PHE A 255 -4.09 -2.22 -27.86
N ASP A 256 -3.31 -1.42 -27.13
CA ASP A 256 -3.14 0.01 -27.38
C ASP A 256 -2.43 0.27 -28.72
N LYS A 257 -1.34 -0.45 -29.00
CA LYS A 257 -0.57 -0.31 -30.24
C LYS A 257 -1.05 -1.22 -31.37
N LYS A 258 -2.15 -1.96 -31.17
CA LYS A 258 -2.72 -2.91 -32.15
C LYS A 258 -1.71 -3.91 -32.70
N LEU A 259 -0.82 -4.41 -31.83
CA LEU A 259 0.19 -5.41 -32.19
C LEU A 259 -0.46 -6.80 -32.27
N ALA A 260 0.21 -7.72 -32.99
CA ALA A 260 -0.22 -9.11 -33.03
C ALA A 260 -0.14 -9.74 -31.62
N VAL A 261 -1.25 -10.32 -31.16
CA VAL A 261 -1.29 -11.03 -29.87
C VAL A 261 -0.45 -12.31 -29.98
N PRO A 262 0.50 -12.56 -29.06
CA PRO A 262 1.23 -13.82 -29.05
C PRO A 262 0.24 -14.99 -28.95
N THR A 263 0.40 -16.02 -29.78
CA THR A 263 -0.56 -17.14 -29.91
C THR A 263 -0.83 -17.88 -28.59
N LEU A 264 0.17 -17.95 -27.70
CA LEU A 264 0.07 -18.55 -26.36
C LEU A 264 -0.49 -17.60 -25.30
N ALA A 265 -0.51 -16.30 -25.57
CA ALA A 265 -1.04 -15.25 -24.71
C ALA A 265 -2.51 -14.98 -25.04
N ASN A 266 -3.34 -16.04 -25.07
CA ASN A 266 -4.75 -15.91 -25.45
C ASN A 266 -5.50 -15.00 -24.44
N PRO A 267 -6.00 -13.82 -24.86
CA PRO A 267 -6.62 -12.87 -23.97
C PRO A 267 -7.91 -13.37 -23.33
N ASN A 268 -8.56 -14.38 -23.91
CA ASN A 268 -9.79 -14.96 -23.39
C ASN A 268 -9.61 -15.56 -21.98
N TRP A 269 -8.38 -15.95 -21.61
CA TRP A 269 -8.08 -16.44 -20.27
C TRP A 269 -7.92 -15.33 -19.23
N PHE A 270 -7.74 -14.07 -19.64
CA PHE A 270 -7.51 -12.96 -18.72
C PHE A 270 -8.64 -12.80 -17.68
N VAL A 271 -9.89 -12.76 -18.14
CA VAL A 271 -11.06 -12.56 -17.25
C VAL A 271 -11.30 -13.74 -16.30
N PRO A 272 -11.30 -15.01 -16.76
CA PRO A 272 -11.40 -16.15 -15.84
C PRO A 272 -10.28 -16.20 -14.80
N LEU A 273 -9.04 -15.88 -15.20
CA LEU A 273 -7.89 -15.91 -14.31
C LEU A 273 -7.97 -14.80 -13.25
N ILE A 274 -8.26 -13.56 -13.65
CA ILE A 274 -8.36 -12.46 -12.68
C ILE A 274 -9.52 -12.70 -11.70
N ALA A 275 -10.63 -13.27 -12.16
CA ALA A 275 -11.75 -13.67 -11.31
C ALA A 275 -11.33 -14.78 -10.30
N ALA A 276 -10.61 -15.80 -10.76
CA ALA A 276 -10.12 -16.87 -9.89
C ALA A 276 -9.16 -16.34 -8.81
N TYR A 277 -8.26 -15.43 -9.17
CA TYR A 277 -7.35 -14.78 -8.22
C TYR A 277 -8.11 -13.90 -7.22
N THR A 278 -9.02 -13.06 -7.71
CA THR A 278 -9.87 -12.21 -6.87
C THR A 278 -10.64 -13.04 -5.85
N LEU A 279 -11.26 -14.14 -6.30
CA LEU A 279 -11.99 -15.06 -5.44
C LEU A 279 -11.08 -15.76 -4.44
N ALA A 280 -9.91 -16.26 -4.85
CA ALA A 280 -8.97 -16.94 -3.96
C ALA A 280 -8.47 -16.01 -2.84
N PHE A 281 -7.99 -14.81 -3.17
CA PHE A 281 -7.53 -13.83 -2.18
C PHE A 281 -8.67 -13.35 -1.28
N PHE A 282 -9.88 -13.18 -1.82
CA PHE A 282 -11.07 -12.86 -1.03
C PHE A 282 -11.42 -13.98 -0.04
N LEU A 283 -11.48 -15.23 -0.47
CA LEU A 283 -11.78 -16.37 0.40
C LEU A 283 -10.70 -16.53 1.49
N MET A 284 -9.43 -16.35 1.16
CA MET A 284 -8.31 -16.36 2.12
C MET A 284 -8.45 -15.28 3.19
N THR A 285 -8.80 -14.05 2.79
CA THR A 285 -8.95 -12.91 3.70
C THR A 285 -10.22 -13.02 4.55
N VAL A 286 -11.32 -13.51 3.99
CA VAL A 286 -12.54 -13.87 4.73
C VAL A 286 -12.23 -14.96 5.75
N HIS A 287 -11.58 -16.05 5.34
CA HIS A 287 -11.24 -17.16 6.24
C HIS A 287 -10.44 -16.68 7.46
N ARG A 288 -9.40 -15.87 7.25
CA ARG A 288 -8.58 -15.30 8.33
C ARG A 288 -9.34 -14.24 9.14
N GLY A 289 -10.06 -13.35 8.46
CA GLY A 289 -10.83 -12.25 9.06
C GLY A 289 -11.91 -12.69 10.04
N PHE A 290 -12.47 -13.89 9.84
CA PHE A 290 -13.50 -14.46 10.73
C PHE A 290 -12.96 -15.46 11.76
N ARG A 291 -11.74 -15.99 11.61
CA ARG A 291 -11.16 -16.97 12.56
C ARG A 291 -10.13 -16.36 13.50
N LEU A 292 -9.36 -15.37 13.06
CA LEU A 292 -8.29 -14.80 13.87
C LEU A 292 -8.83 -13.66 14.76
N LYS A 293 -8.46 -13.69 16.04
CA LYS A 293 -8.82 -12.62 17.00
C LYS A 293 -8.07 -11.31 16.74
N GLN A 294 -6.87 -11.39 16.18
CA GLN A 294 -6.03 -10.25 15.81
C GLN A 294 -5.53 -10.42 14.39
N LEU A 295 -5.72 -9.39 13.57
CA LEU A 295 -5.24 -9.34 12.19
C LEU A 295 -3.89 -8.61 12.14
N THR A 296 -2.98 -9.15 11.34
CA THR A 296 -1.70 -8.47 11.03
C THR A 296 -1.94 -7.29 10.10
N ILE A 297 -0.99 -6.35 10.00
CA ILE A 297 -1.05 -5.23 9.04
C ILE A 297 -1.30 -5.77 7.63
N LEU A 298 -0.60 -6.84 7.25
CA LEU A 298 -0.78 -7.48 5.96
C LEU A 298 -2.21 -8.03 5.76
N ASP A 299 -2.81 -8.65 6.77
CA ASP A 299 -4.20 -9.11 6.71
C ASP A 299 -5.19 -7.96 6.46
N THR A 300 -4.90 -6.77 7.00
CA THR A 300 -5.72 -5.56 6.79
C THR A 300 -5.51 -4.92 5.41
N LEU A 301 -4.34 -5.07 4.81
CA LEU A 301 -4.01 -4.45 3.53
C LEU A 301 -4.42 -5.30 2.33
N ILE A 302 -4.36 -6.64 2.43
CA ILE A 302 -4.58 -7.53 1.28
C ILE A 302 -5.90 -7.23 0.56
N PRO A 303 -7.08 -7.16 1.21
CA PRO A 303 -8.34 -6.93 0.49
C PRO A 303 -8.33 -5.63 -0.33
N THR A 304 -7.71 -4.57 0.20
CA THR A 304 -7.59 -3.27 -0.46
C THR A 304 -6.63 -3.36 -1.63
N VAL A 305 -5.44 -3.92 -1.42
CA VAL A 305 -4.40 -4.05 -2.45
C VAL A 305 -4.91 -4.94 -3.59
N THR A 306 -5.46 -6.12 -3.29
CA THR A 306 -5.95 -7.04 -4.32
C THR A 306 -7.18 -6.48 -5.03
N GLY A 307 -8.12 -5.88 -4.29
CA GLY A 307 -9.32 -5.29 -4.88
C GLY A 307 -9.00 -4.16 -5.85
N LEU A 308 -8.13 -3.23 -5.45
CA LEU A 308 -7.72 -2.11 -6.30
C LEU A 308 -6.87 -2.59 -7.49
N THR A 309 -5.90 -3.47 -7.24
CA THR A 309 -5.00 -4.00 -8.28
C THR A 309 -5.77 -4.74 -9.36
N PHE A 310 -6.67 -5.66 -8.98
CA PHE A 310 -7.45 -6.42 -9.96
C PHE A 310 -8.47 -5.55 -10.70
N TYR A 311 -9.06 -4.55 -10.03
CA TYR A 311 -9.92 -3.57 -10.70
C TYR A 311 -9.12 -2.75 -11.74
N MET A 312 -7.98 -2.19 -11.33
CA MET A 312 -7.11 -1.43 -12.24
C MET A 312 -6.65 -2.28 -13.42
N MET A 313 -6.27 -3.53 -13.20
CA MET A 313 -5.89 -4.45 -14.27
C MET A 313 -7.04 -4.69 -15.26
N THR A 314 -8.25 -4.92 -14.74
CA THR A 314 -9.45 -5.09 -15.56
C THR A 314 -9.68 -3.84 -16.41
N GLN A 315 -9.56 -2.65 -15.83
CA GLN A 315 -9.71 -1.37 -16.52
C GLN A 315 -8.68 -1.20 -17.64
N THR A 316 -7.40 -1.40 -17.34
CA THR A 316 -6.29 -1.20 -18.28
C THR A 316 -6.26 -2.18 -19.46
N VAL A 317 -6.86 -3.37 -19.32
CA VAL A 317 -6.88 -4.39 -20.38
C VAL A 317 -8.22 -4.40 -21.11
N LEU A 318 -9.34 -4.46 -20.39
CA LEU A 318 -10.65 -4.65 -21.02
C LEU A 318 -11.18 -3.39 -21.71
N ILE A 319 -10.84 -2.18 -21.24
CA ILE A 319 -11.27 -0.95 -21.91
C ILE A 319 -10.60 -0.82 -23.29
N PRO A 320 -9.25 -0.92 -23.42
CA PRO A 320 -8.62 -0.88 -24.73
C PRO A 320 -8.99 -2.07 -25.63
N TRP A 321 -9.25 -3.25 -25.05
CA TRP A 321 -9.54 -4.46 -25.84
C TRP A 321 -10.99 -4.53 -26.34
N LEU A 322 -11.96 -4.29 -25.46
CA LEU A 322 -13.39 -4.55 -25.73
C LEU A 322 -14.24 -3.27 -25.76
N HIS A 323 -13.69 -2.10 -25.38
CA HIS A 323 -14.42 -0.84 -25.32
C HIS A 323 -15.71 -0.92 -24.48
N ILE A 324 -15.61 -1.55 -23.30
CA ILE A 324 -16.74 -1.82 -22.38
C ILE A 324 -16.57 -1.11 -21.03
N GLU A 325 -16.37 0.21 -21.04
CA GLU A 325 -16.09 0.98 -19.82
C GLU A 325 -17.19 0.83 -18.76
N THR A 326 -18.45 0.90 -19.18
CA THR A 326 -19.62 0.81 -18.30
C THR A 326 -19.71 -0.55 -17.61
N THR A 327 -19.44 -1.64 -18.33
CA THR A 327 -19.44 -3.01 -17.78
C THR A 327 -18.30 -3.21 -16.78
N VAL A 328 -17.11 -2.69 -17.07
CA VAL A 328 -15.97 -2.74 -16.15
C VAL A 328 -16.26 -1.94 -14.89
N GLY A 329 -16.81 -0.73 -15.04
CA GLY A 329 -17.28 0.10 -13.93
C GLY A 329 -18.32 -0.62 -13.08
N ALA A 330 -19.34 -1.20 -13.70
CA ALA A 330 -20.38 -1.99 -13.02
C ALA A 330 -19.80 -3.19 -12.25
N GLY A 331 -18.87 -3.92 -12.85
CA GLY A 331 -18.15 -5.01 -12.17
C GLY A 331 -17.40 -4.54 -10.92
N GLY A 332 -16.73 -3.38 -11.00
CA GLY A 332 -16.07 -2.75 -9.86
C GLY A 332 -17.04 -2.34 -8.75
N ILE A 333 -18.20 -1.77 -9.09
CA ILE A 333 -19.25 -1.41 -8.12
C ILE A 333 -19.83 -2.66 -7.45
N ILE A 334 -20.10 -3.72 -8.21
CA ILE A 334 -20.56 -5.01 -7.67
C ILE A 334 -19.53 -5.58 -6.70
N TRP A 335 -18.25 -5.53 -7.06
CA TRP A 335 -17.17 -5.99 -6.19
C TRP A 335 -17.06 -5.17 -4.90
N ALA A 336 -17.13 -3.83 -5.00
CA ALA A 336 -17.17 -2.95 -3.85
C ALA A 336 -18.37 -3.26 -2.94
N ALA A 337 -19.53 -3.59 -3.51
CA ALA A 337 -20.72 -3.99 -2.76
C ALA A 337 -20.56 -5.35 -2.05
N ILE A 338 -19.87 -6.33 -2.67
CA ILE A 338 -19.53 -7.61 -2.03
C ILE A 338 -18.61 -7.40 -0.82
N LEU A 339 -17.57 -6.57 -0.97
CA LEU A 339 -16.66 -6.20 0.12
C LEU A 339 -17.42 -5.47 1.24
N PHE A 340 -18.30 -4.53 0.90
CA PHE A 340 -19.12 -3.81 1.87
C PHE A 340 -20.07 -4.74 2.63
N THR A 341 -20.72 -5.66 1.92
CA THR A 341 -21.62 -6.66 2.51
C THR A 341 -20.85 -7.58 3.47
N THR A 342 -19.63 -7.95 3.11
CA THR A 342 -18.73 -8.72 3.98
C THR A 342 -18.35 -7.93 5.23
N ALA A 343 -18.06 -6.63 5.09
CA ALA A 343 -17.82 -5.74 6.23
C ALA A 343 -19.04 -5.68 7.15
N PHE A 344 -20.25 -5.55 6.60
CA PHE A 344 -21.51 -5.55 7.35
C PHE A 344 -21.75 -6.87 8.11
N PHE A 345 -21.43 -8.02 7.51
CA PHE A 345 -21.51 -9.29 8.24
C PHE A 345 -20.43 -9.41 9.34
N ALA A 346 -19.24 -8.85 9.11
CA ALA A 346 -18.18 -8.81 10.11
C ALA A 346 -18.57 -7.96 11.33
N THR A 347 -19.31 -6.86 11.16
CA THR A 347 -19.79 -6.05 12.30
C THR A 347 -20.75 -6.82 13.21
N ARG A 348 -21.50 -7.79 12.68
CA ARG A 348 -22.45 -8.61 13.47
C ARG A 348 -21.81 -9.71 14.31
N LYS A 349 -20.64 -10.22 13.90
CA LYS A 349 -20.02 -11.40 14.56
C LYS A 349 -19.03 -11.07 15.68
N THR A 350 -18.40 -9.91 15.66
CA THR A 350 -17.33 -9.55 16.61
C THR A 350 -17.57 -8.16 17.22
N PRO A 351 -18.18 -8.06 18.41
CA PRO A 351 -18.62 -6.79 18.98
C PRO A 351 -17.51 -5.94 19.62
N VAL A 352 -16.32 -6.48 19.90
CA VAL A 352 -15.34 -5.76 20.74
C VAL A 352 -14.23 -5.06 19.94
N ASP A 353 -13.75 -5.58 18.81
CA ASP A 353 -12.71 -4.91 18.00
C ASP A 353 -12.79 -5.34 16.53
N ALA A 354 -13.83 -4.94 15.79
CA ALA A 354 -14.06 -5.44 14.42
C ALA A 354 -13.03 -4.91 13.38
N VAL A 355 -11.75 -5.22 13.55
CA VAL A 355 -10.63 -4.94 12.65
C VAL A 355 -10.93 -5.52 11.26
N SER A 356 -11.60 -6.67 11.20
CA SER A 356 -12.07 -7.30 9.97
C SER A 356 -13.12 -6.42 9.25
N ALA A 357 -14.09 -5.85 9.97
CA ALA A 357 -15.06 -4.95 9.37
C ALA A 357 -14.38 -3.69 8.82
N ASN A 358 -13.44 -3.09 9.56
CA ASN A 358 -12.68 -1.94 9.07
C ASN A 358 -11.89 -2.27 7.80
N THR A 359 -11.22 -3.43 7.80
CA THR A 359 -10.44 -3.94 6.66
C THR A 359 -11.29 -4.00 5.38
N PHE A 360 -12.45 -4.65 5.46
CA PHE A 360 -13.34 -4.79 4.30
C PHE A 360 -14.03 -3.46 3.91
N THR A 361 -14.30 -2.58 4.88
CA THR A 361 -14.81 -1.23 4.60
C THR A 361 -13.81 -0.39 3.82
N VAL A 362 -12.54 -0.36 4.23
CA VAL A 362 -11.48 0.38 3.52
C VAL A 362 -11.30 -0.17 2.10
N ALA A 363 -11.26 -1.49 1.94
CA ALA A 363 -11.15 -2.13 0.63
C ALA A 363 -12.33 -1.78 -0.29
N SER A 364 -13.56 -1.84 0.26
CA SER A 364 -14.77 -1.47 -0.47
C SER A 364 -14.74 -0.01 -0.93
N VAL A 365 -14.35 0.91 -0.04
CA VAL A 365 -14.24 2.34 -0.36
C VAL A 365 -13.18 2.59 -1.42
N ALA A 366 -12.01 1.95 -1.35
CA ALA A 366 -10.95 2.10 -2.33
C ALA A 366 -11.39 1.64 -3.74
N VAL A 367 -12.04 0.48 -3.83
CA VAL A 367 -12.58 -0.03 -5.12
C VAL A 367 -13.71 0.86 -5.61
N PHE A 368 -14.61 1.32 -4.73
CA PHE A 368 -15.70 2.22 -5.10
C PHE A 368 -15.21 3.57 -5.65
N LEU A 369 -14.15 4.13 -5.04
CA LEU A 369 -13.47 5.33 -5.52
C LEU A 369 -12.92 5.12 -6.94
N ALA A 370 -12.28 3.98 -7.21
CA ALA A 370 -11.77 3.69 -8.54
C ALA A 370 -12.88 3.40 -9.57
N ALA A 371 -13.96 2.73 -9.16
CA ALA A 371 -15.00 2.24 -10.06
C ALA A 371 -16.07 3.25 -10.44
N ALA A 372 -16.42 4.18 -9.55
CA ALA A 372 -17.52 5.12 -9.78
C ALA A 372 -17.30 6.04 -11.00
N PRO A 373 -16.11 6.63 -11.24
CA PRO A 373 -15.88 7.46 -12.43
C PRO A 373 -16.03 6.67 -13.73
N THR A 374 -15.57 5.40 -13.73
CA THR A 374 -15.61 4.53 -14.90
C THR A 374 -17.04 4.10 -15.27
N ILE A 375 -17.92 3.88 -14.29
CA ILE A 375 -19.33 3.56 -14.59
C ILE A 375 -20.13 4.80 -15.00
N THR A 376 -19.90 5.95 -14.35
CA THR A 376 -20.70 7.16 -14.62
C THR A 376 -20.26 7.90 -15.87
N GLN A 377 -19.00 7.73 -16.30
CA GLN A 377 -18.36 8.53 -17.37
C GLN A 377 -18.43 10.05 -17.13
N ASN A 378 -18.79 10.45 -15.90
CA ASN A 378 -19.00 11.83 -15.51
C ASN A 378 -18.55 11.99 -14.06
N LEU A 379 -17.51 12.80 -13.88
CA LEU A 379 -16.87 13.02 -12.58
C LEU A 379 -17.81 13.68 -11.57
N LEU A 380 -18.72 14.56 -11.99
CA LEU A 380 -19.69 15.21 -11.09
C LEU A 380 -20.67 14.19 -10.49
N ILE A 381 -21.11 13.22 -11.30
CA ILE A 381 -21.96 12.12 -10.82
C ILE A 381 -21.16 11.21 -9.87
N ALA A 382 -19.91 10.89 -10.21
CA ALA A 382 -19.06 10.05 -9.35
C ALA A 382 -18.81 10.68 -7.97
N ILE A 383 -18.47 11.97 -7.92
CA ILE A 383 -18.31 12.72 -6.66
C ILE A 383 -19.61 12.73 -5.85
N SER A 384 -20.75 12.82 -6.53
CA SER A 384 -22.06 12.75 -5.88
C SER A 384 -22.32 11.40 -5.24
N LEU A 385 -22.02 10.31 -5.96
CA LEU A 385 -22.12 8.95 -5.45
C LEU A 385 -21.17 8.71 -4.27
N TRP A 386 -19.96 9.26 -4.30
CA TRP A 386 -19.02 9.18 -3.18
C TRP A 386 -19.54 9.86 -1.93
N SER A 387 -20.12 11.06 -2.05
CA SER A 387 -20.68 11.77 -0.90
C SER A 387 -21.91 11.06 -0.32
N ILE A 388 -22.75 10.45 -1.16
CA ILE A 388 -23.86 9.60 -0.72
C ILE A 388 -23.30 8.36 0.01
N GLY A 389 -22.28 7.70 -0.56
CA GLY A 389 -21.59 6.57 0.05
C GLY A 389 -20.99 6.89 1.41
N ALA A 390 -20.43 8.10 1.57
CA ALA A 390 -19.92 8.58 2.84
C ALA A 390 -21.04 8.67 3.90
N LEU A 391 -22.19 9.25 3.58
CA LEU A 391 -23.33 9.28 4.52
C LEU A 391 -23.85 7.89 4.90
N LEU A 392 -23.84 6.93 3.97
CA LEU A 392 -24.20 5.54 4.25
C LEU A 392 -23.22 4.89 5.23
N LEU A 393 -21.91 5.13 5.06
CA LEU A 393 -20.87 4.68 5.98
C LEU A 393 -21.01 5.32 7.36
N LEU A 394 -21.32 6.62 7.44
CA LEU A 394 -21.61 7.29 8.71
C LEU A 394 -22.78 6.61 9.43
N LYS A 395 -23.89 6.34 8.73
CA LYS A 395 -25.06 5.67 9.30
C LYS A 395 -24.71 4.25 9.78
N LEU A 396 -23.89 3.52 9.04
CA LEU A 396 -23.41 2.20 9.44
C LEU A 396 -22.49 2.27 10.66
N SER A 397 -21.62 3.30 10.73
CA SER A 397 -20.73 3.52 11.87
C SER A 397 -21.50 3.73 13.17
N TRP A 398 -22.66 4.38 13.11
CA TRP A 398 -23.53 4.55 14.28
C TRP A 398 -24.15 3.25 14.76
N HIS A 399 -24.58 2.41 13.83
CA HIS A 399 -25.18 1.14 14.18
C HIS A 399 -24.15 0.19 14.77
N SER A 400 -22.93 0.19 14.21
CA SER A 400 -21.88 -0.76 14.57
C SER A 400 -20.96 -0.28 15.68
N LYS A 401 -20.96 1.03 15.99
CA LYS A 401 -20.06 1.70 16.96
C LYS A 401 -18.56 1.50 16.67
N ILE A 402 -18.19 1.33 15.40
CA ILE A 402 -16.80 1.11 14.96
C ILE A 402 -16.20 2.43 14.45
N GLY A 403 -15.13 2.90 15.09
CA GLY A 403 -14.45 4.14 14.72
C GLY A 403 -13.80 4.10 13.32
N GLY A 404 -13.28 2.94 12.89
CA GLY A 404 -12.68 2.78 11.56
C GLY A 404 -13.65 3.07 10.41
N ILE A 405 -14.91 2.62 10.52
CA ILE A 405 -15.95 2.90 9.50
C ILE A 405 -16.27 4.41 9.45
N ARG A 406 -16.27 5.08 10.60
CA ARG A 406 -16.45 6.54 10.68
C ARG A 406 -15.29 7.28 10.00
N LEU A 407 -14.05 6.83 10.21
CA LEU A 407 -12.88 7.38 9.53
C LEU A 407 -12.98 7.20 8.00
N SER A 408 -13.37 6.01 7.53
CA SER A 408 -13.57 5.76 6.10
C SER A 408 -14.65 6.66 5.50
N SER A 409 -15.71 6.94 6.25
CA SER A 409 -16.75 7.91 5.87
C SER A 409 -16.17 9.32 5.66
N TYR A 410 -15.34 9.79 6.60
CA TYR A 410 -14.71 11.11 6.51
C TYR A 410 -13.71 11.18 5.36
N LEU A 411 -12.85 10.17 5.21
CA LEU A 411 -11.90 10.10 4.11
C LEU A 411 -12.60 10.11 2.76
N LEU A 412 -13.68 9.35 2.60
CA LEU A 412 -14.45 9.32 1.35
C LEU A 412 -15.04 10.71 1.01
N GLN A 413 -15.60 11.42 1.99
CA GLN A 413 -16.15 12.77 1.76
C GLN A 413 -15.04 13.79 1.46
N ILE A 414 -13.89 13.71 2.15
CA ILE A 414 -12.74 14.59 1.89
C ILE A 414 -12.19 14.34 0.49
N ILE A 415 -12.03 13.08 0.08
CA ILE A 415 -11.58 12.72 -1.26
C ILE A 415 -12.56 13.22 -2.31
N ALA A 416 -13.87 13.11 -2.06
CA ALA A 416 -14.90 13.64 -2.96
C ALA A 416 -14.81 15.16 -3.13
N CYS A 417 -14.55 15.89 -2.04
CA CYS A 417 -14.35 17.34 -2.08
C CYS A 417 -13.05 17.70 -2.80
N ALA A 418 -11.93 17.09 -2.39
CA ALA A 418 -10.61 17.36 -2.96
C ALA A 418 -10.56 17.03 -4.46
N THR A 419 -11.15 15.92 -4.90
CA THR A 419 -11.17 15.54 -6.31
C THR A 419 -11.92 16.58 -7.14
N GLY A 420 -13.10 17.02 -6.70
CA GLY A 420 -13.86 18.02 -7.45
C GLY A 420 -13.21 19.40 -7.51
N VAL A 421 -12.46 19.78 -6.47
CA VAL A 421 -11.65 21.00 -6.44
C VAL A 421 -10.45 20.89 -7.39
N LEU A 422 -9.63 19.84 -7.21
CA LEU A 422 -8.38 19.64 -7.94
C LEU A 422 -8.60 19.36 -9.43
N SER A 423 -9.69 18.67 -9.78
CA SER A 423 -10.04 18.43 -11.18
C SER A 423 -10.64 19.66 -11.87
N GLY A 424 -10.93 20.73 -11.12
CA GLY A 424 -11.67 21.89 -11.63
C GLY A 424 -13.11 21.57 -12.03
N ALA A 425 -13.70 20.46 -11.56
CA ALA A 425 -15.05 20.06 -11.97
C ALA A 425 -16.13 21.08 -11.58
N PHE A 426 -15.87 21.88 -10.55
CA PHE A 426 -16.74 22.96 -10.10
C PHE A 426 -16.30 24.35 -10.57
N ALA A 427 -15.18 24.45 -11.29
CA ALA A 427 -14.64 25.73 -11.70
C ALA A 427 -15.48 26.33 -12.83
N ILE A 428 -15.79 27.62 -12.69
CA ILE A 428 -16.43 28.41 -13.74
C ILE A 428 -15.34 28.82 -14.73
N GLN A 429 -15.34 28.21 -15.92
CA GLN A 429 -14.37 28.54 -16.99
C GLN A 429 -14.95 29.52 -18.01
N HIS A 430 -16.28 29.56 -18.16
CA HIS A 430 -16.99 30.40 -19.12
C HIS A 430 -18.23 30.98 -18.44
N ALA A 431 -18.82 32.04 -19.02
CA ALA A 431 -20.05 32.63 -18.52
C ALA A 431 -21.25 31.66 -18.56
N ASP A 432 -21.17 30.60 -19.36
CA ASP A 432 -22.21 29.58 -19.46
C ASP A 432 -22.14 28.61 -18.28
N ILE A 433 -23.12 28.70 -17.40
CA ILE A 433 -23.25 27.86 -16.21
C ILE A 433 -24.20 26.72 -16.52
N SER A 434 -23.69 25.50 -16.43
CA SER A 434 -24.55 24.33 -16.53
C SER A 434 -25.47 24.23 -15.29
N PRO A 435 -26.81 24.20 -15.45
CA PRO A 435 -27.74 23.98 -14.33
C PRO A 435 -27.46 22.69 -13.56
N PHE A 436 -26.86 21.70 -14.25
CA PHE A 436 -26.44 20.45 -13.67
C PHE A 436 -25.33 20.62 -12.63
N THR A 437 -24.29 21.40 -12.92
CA THR A 437 -23.19 21.68 -11.98
C THR A 437 -23.69 22.43 -10.74
N LEU A 438 -24.63 23.37 -10.91
CA LEU A 438 -25.25 24.09 -9.81
C LEU A 438 -26.04 23.15 -8.91
N THR A 439 -26.82 22.25 -9.50
CA THR A 439 -27.60 21.25 -8.78
C THR A 439 -26.68 20.31 -7.99
N VAL A 440 -25.60 19.81 -8.61
CA VAL A 440 -24.63 18.92 -7.97
C VAL A 440 -23.92 19.62 -6.81
N THR A 441 -23.37 20.82 -7.02
CA THR A 441 -22.68 21.57 -5.95
C THR A 441 -23.60 21.92 -4.78
N THR A 442 -24.85 22.28 -5.06
CA THR A 442 -25.88 22.49 -4.02
C THR A 442 -26.17 21.22 -3.25
N ALA A 443 -26.38 20.10 -3.93
CA ALA A 443 -26.62 18.80 -3.29
C ALA A 443 -25.42 18.39 -2.42
N MET A 444 -24.19 18.56 -2.91
CA MET A 444 -22.97 18.23 -2.16
C MET A 444 -22.79 19.10 -0.91
N MET A 445 -23.08 20.40 -1.01
CA MET A 445 -23.09 21.31 0.14
C MET A 445 -24.03 20.79 1.24
N LEU A 446 -25.27 20.43 0.85
CA LEU A 446 -26.29 19.91 1.77
C LEU A 446 -25.90 18.55 2.36
N LEU A 447 -25.42 17.61 1.55
CA LEU A 447 -25.02 16.29 2.02
C LEU A 447 -23.84 16.37 2.99
N SER A 448 -22.80 17.16 2.68
CA SER A 448 -21.65 17.34 3.58
C SER A 448 -22.03 18.10 4.86
N GLY A 449 -22.92 19.09 4.77
CA GLY A 449 -23.45 19.80 5.93
C GLY A 449 -24.28 18.88 6.82
N PHE A 450 -25.10 18.02 6.21
CA PHE A 450 -25.86 16.99 6.92
C PHE A 450 -24.93 15.94 7.55
N HIS A 451 -23.85 15.55 6.87
CA HIS A 451 -22.81 14.67 7.40
C HIS A 451 -22.19 15.25 8.67
N TYR A 452 -21.83 16.54 8.66
CA TYR A 452 -21.31 17.25 9.84
C TYR A 452 -22.34 17.28 10.98
N TYR A 453 -23.58 17.70 10.68
CA TYR A 453 -24.66 17.79 11.66
C TYR A 453 -24.93 16.44 12.33
N MET A 454 -25.04 15.38 11.52
CA MET A 454 -25.19 14.01 11.98
C MET A 454 -24.02 13.64 12.91
N SER A 455 -22.78 13.83 12.46
CA SER A 455 -21.57 13.49 13.23
C SER A 455 -21.57 14.11 14.62
N ARG A 456 -22.03 15.36 14.76
CA ARG A 456 -22.12 16.07 16.04
C ARG A 456 -23.30 15.65 16.91
N LYS A 457 -24.43 15.20 16.33
CA LYS A 457 -25.59 14.72 17.10
C LYS A 457 -25.34 13.41 17.84
N LYS A 458 -24.51 12.52 17.28
CA LYS A 458 -24.13 11.25 17.90
C LYS A 458 -22.63 11.12 18.01
N PHE A 459 -22.11 11.56 19.16
CA PHE A 459 -20.72 11.36 19.52
C PHE A 459 -20.43 9.87 19.67
N LEU A 460 -19.50 9.35 18.88
CA LEU A 460 -18.96 8.01 19.12
C LEU A 460 -17.83 8.19 20.12
N VAL A 461 -18.01 7.67 21.33
CA VAL A 461 -16.90 7.51 22.28
C VAL A 461 -15.96 6.50 21.63
N ALA A 462 -14.87 7.00 21.05
CA ALA A 462 -13.86 6.21 20.37
C ALA A 462 -13.04 5.42 21.39
N GLY A 463 -13.66 4.41 22.01
CA GLY A 463 -13.01 3.53 22.97
C GLY A 463 -12.13 2.48 22.30
N ASN A 464 -12.47 2.05 21.08
CA ASN A 464 -11.90 0.85 20.48
C ASN A 464 -11.36 1.13 19.06
N GLY A 465 -10.05 0.94 18.86
CA GLY A 465 -9.35 0.98 17.57
C GLY A 465 -8.55 2.25 17.25
N PHE A 466 -7.85 2.24 16.09
CA PHE A 466 -6.93 3.28 15.60
C PHE A 466 -7.52 4.71 15.60
N PHE A 467 -8.83 4.85 15.37
CA PHE A 467 -9.50 6.14 15.39
C PHE A 467 -9.55 6.78 16.79
N GLY A 468 -9.62 5.98 17.86
CA GLY A 468 -9.53 6.49 19.24
C GLY A 468 -8.12 6.96 19.62
N ILE A 469 -7.09 6.57 18.87
CA ILE A 469 -5.73 7.07 19.04
C ILE A 469 -5.58 8.41 18.32
N ILE A 470 -6.07 8.50 17.07
CA ILE A 470 -5.94 9.71 16.24
C ILE A 470 -6.88 10.83 16.69
N ASP A 471 -8.14 10.51 17.01
CA ASP A 471 -9.17 11.52 17.18
C ASP A 471 -10.18 11.17 18.28
N LYS A 472 -9.71 11.28 19.54
CA LYS A 472 -10.51 11.02 20.75
C LYS A 472 -11.79 11.85 20.86
N LYS A 473 -11.80 13.05 20.26
CA LYS A 473 -12.88 14.03 20.38
C LYS A 473 -13.62 14.26 19.06
N ASP A 474 -13.39 13.42 18.06
CA ASP A 474 -14.05 13.50 16.75
C ASP A 474 -13.89 14.90 16.10
N TYR A 475 -12.73 15.55 16.29
CA TYR A 475 -12.41 16.83 15.66
C TYR A 475 -12.36 16.74 14.13
N SER A 476 -12.05 15.58 13.58
CA SER A 476 -12.04 15.30 12.14
C SER A 476 -13.40 15.54 11.47
N ALA A 477 -14.50 15.52 12.22
CA ALA A 477 -15.80 15.92 11.69
C ALA A 477 -15.82 17.37 11.16
N ILE A 478 -14.95 18.26 11.65
CA ILE A 478 -14.79 19.63 11.14
C ILE A 478 -14.43 19.62 9.64
N ALA A 479 -13.72 18.59 9.16
CA ALA A 479 -13.44 18.46 7.73
C ALA A 479 -14.72 18.35 6.88
N MET A 480 -15.80 17.79 7.42
CA MET A 480 -17.11 17.73 6.73
C MET A 480 -17.76 19.11 6.63
N LEU A 481 -17.55 19.96 7.64
CA LEU A 481 -17.99 21.35 7.60
C LEU A 481 -17.19 22.14 6.57
N ILE A 482 -15.85 21.98 6.53
CA ILE A 482 -14.99 22.62 5.53
C ILE A 482 -15.39 22.18 4.12
N ALA A 483 -15.65 20.88 3.90
CA ALA A 483 -16.14 20.37 2.62
C ALA A 483 -17.48 21.00 2.23
N SER A 484 -18.44 21.11 3.18
CA SER A 484 -19.72 21.77 2.95
C SER A 484 -19.56 23.24 2.54
N LEU A 485 -18.70 23.98 3.24
CA LEU A 485 -18.39 25.38 2.93
C LEU A 485 -17.72 25.53 1.56
N THR A 486 -16.84 24.59 1.21
CA THR A 486 -16.18 24.56 -0.10
C THR A 486 -17.20 24.38 -1.21
N TYR A 487 -18.12 23.41 -1.09
CA TYR A 487 -19.20 23.25 -2.07
C TYR A 487 -20.13 24.47 -2.12
N GLY A 488 -20.45 25.06 -0.96
CA GLY A 488 -21.24 26.28 -0.87
C GLY A 488 -20.58 27.47 -1.56
N PHE A 489 -19.25 27.59 -1.47
CA PHE A 489 -18.48 28.60 -2.16
C PHE A 489 -18.59 28.48 -3.70
N TYR A 490 -18.46 27.28 -4.26
CA TYR A 490 -18.66 27.07 -5.70
C TYR A 490 -20.12 27.25 -6.13
N MET A 491 -21.07 26.86 -5.29
CA MET A 491 -22.50 27.08 -5.54
C MET A 491 -22.82 28.58 -5.59
N LEU A 492 -22.34 29.36 -4.62
CA LEU A 492 -22.55 30.82 -4.58
C LEU A 492 -21.91 31.53 -5.78
N GLN A 493 -20.73 31.10 -6.22
CA GLN A 493 -20.13 31.63 -7.45
C GLN A 493 -21.02 31.40 -8.67
N GLN A 494 -21.56 30.18 -8.82
CA GLN A 494 -22.45 29.87 -9.94
C GLN A 494 -23.75 30.68 -9.86
N VAL A 495 -24.36 30.81 -8.69
CA VAL A 495 -25.55 31.66 -8.52
C VAL A 495 -25.24 33.12 -8.86
N ALA A 496 -24.09 33.64 -8.42
CA ALA A 496 -23.70 35.02 -8.69
C ALA A 496 -23.52 35.30 -10.19
N MET A 497 -22.93 34.35 -10.91
CA MET A 497 -22.72 34.47 -12.36
C MET A 497 -24.01 34.30 -13.17
N LEU A 498 -25.04 33.65 -12.62
CA LEU A 498 -26.38 33.66 -13.21
C LEU A 498 -27.08 35.02 -13.07
N ILE A 499 -26.72 35.80 -12.03
CA ILE A 499 -27.32 37.11 -11.75
C ILE A 499 -26.55 38.23 -12.45
N ILE A 500 -25.22 38.18 -12.35
CA ILE A 500 -24.30 39.15 -12.92
C ILE A 500 -23.93 38.60 -14.29
N THR A 501 -24.63 39.02 -15.35
CA THR A 501 -24.26 38.73 -16.74
C THR A 501 -23.10 39.66 -17.13
N PRO A 502 -21.83 39.26 -16.95
CA PRO A 502 -20.72 40.18 -17.04
C PRO A 502 -20.24 40.29 -18.49
N ASP A 503 -19.73 41.44 -18.88
CA ASP A 503 -19.02 41.55 -20.14
C ASP A 503 -17.77 40.64 -20.12
N PRO A 504 -17.44 39.97 -21.24
CA PRO A 504 -16.30 39.05 -21.30
C PRO A 504 -14.96 39.67 -20.87
N ALA A 505 -14.81 40.98 -21.08
CA ALA A 505 -13.61 41.74 -20.71
C ALA A 505 -13.41 41.88 -19.20
N ASP A 506 -14.50 41.95 -18.43
CA ASP A 506 -14.46 42.16 -16.96
C ASP A 506 -14.68 40.87 -16.17
N PHE A 507 -14.99 39.76 -16.85
CA PHE A 507 -15.31 38.46 -16.25
C PHE A 507 -14.31 38.03 -15.16
N ASN A 508 -13.00 38.07 -15.46
CA ASN A 508 -11.97 37.65 -14.51
C ASN A 508 -11.85 38.58 -13.29
N ASN A 509 -12.01 39.88 -13.51
CA ASN A 509 -11.95 40.90 -12.45
C ASN A 509 -13.14 40.72 -11.48
N ILE A 510 -14.35 40.56 -12.04
CA ILE A 510 -15.59 40.36 -11.28
C ILE A 510 -15.56 39.05 -10.49
N ILE A 511 -15.21 37.92 -11.13
CA ILE A 511 -15.14 36.62 -10.44
C ILE A 511 -14.11 36.64 -9.31
N THR A 512 -12.96 37.26 -9.54
CA THR A 512 -11.90 37.31 -8.52
C THR A 512 -12.33 38.10 -7.30
N GLY A 513 -12.99 39.25 -7.49
CA GLY A 513 -13.58 40.02 -6.39
C GLY A 513 -14.70 39.27 -5.67
N LEU A 514 -15.62 38.64 -6.42
CA LEU A 514 -16.71 37.83 -5.84
C LEU A 514 -16.20 36.70 -4.96
N ARG A 515 -15.11 36.02 -5.35
CA ARG A 515 -14.48 34.97 -4.54
C ARG A 515 -14.10 35.49 -3.15
N SER A 516 -13.55 36.68 -3.04
CA SER A 516 -13.20 37.25 -1.72
C SER A 516 -14.40 37.65 -0.90
N ILE A 517 -15.42 38.24 -1.54
CA ILE A 517 -16.68 38.59 -0.89
C ILE A 517 -17.34 37.33 -0.29
N PHE A 518 -17.36 36.20 -1.02
CA PHE A 518 -17.94 34.96 -0.49
C PHE A 518 -17.11 34.32 0.62
N ILE A 519 -15.78 34.38 0.56
CA ILE A 519 -14.91 33.85 1.63
C ILE A 519 -15.14 34.67 2.92
N ASN A 520 -15.05 36.00 2.83
CA ASN A 520 -15.21 36.88 3.99
C ASN A 520 -16.67 36.87 4.52
N GLY A 521 -17.65 36.86 3.63
CA GLY A 521 -19.07 36.72 3.98
C GLY A 521 -19.37 35.37 4.64
N GLY A 522 -18.76 34.29 4.17
CA GLY A 522 -18.83 32.97 4.81
C GLY A 522 -18.25 32.98 6.22
N ALA A 523 -17.07 33.57 6.42
CA ALA A 523 -16.48 33.73 7.75
C ALA A 523 -17.38 34.57 8.67
N PHE A 524 -17.92 35.68 8.18
CA PHE A 524 -18.87 36.53 8.89
C PHE A 524 -20.10 35.74 9.38
N LEU A 525 -20.72 34.95 8.50
CA LEU A 525 -21.87 34.11 8.86
C LEU A 525 -21.52 33.03 9.88
N LEU A 526 -20.36 32.39 9.73
CA LEU A 526 -19.89 31.37 10.69
C LEU A 526 -19.62 31.97 12.07
N ILE A 527 -19.06 33.20 12.16
CA ILE A 527 -18.87 33.91 13.43
C ILE A 527 -20.24 34.14 14.10
N LEU A 528 -21.23 34.67 13.36
CA LEU A 528 -22.57 34.91 13.89
C LEU A 528 -23.24 33.62 14.39
N MET A 529 -23.18 32.55 13.60
CA MET A 529 -23.73 31.25 13.98
C MET A 529 -22.98 30.63 15.17
N GLY A 530 -21.66 30.76 15.21
CA GLY A 530 -20.81 30.29 16.30
C GLY A 530 -21.13 30.97 17.63
N ILE A 531 -21.32 32.29 17.62
CA ILE A 531 -21.74 33.06 18.81
C ILE A 531 -23.15 32.67 19.24
N LYS A 532 -24.11 32.63 18.30
CA LYS A 532 -25.52 32.33 18.59
C LYS A 532 -25.68 30.94 19.21
N ASN A 533 -24.96 29.94 18.69
CA ASN A 533 -25.07 28.56 19.11
C ASN A 533 -24.04 28.17 20.19
N LYS A 534 -23.17 29.10 20.62
CA LYS A 534 -22.03 28.85 21.54
C LYS A 534 -21.16 27.66 21.10
N ASN A 535 -20.98 27.49 19.79
CA ASN A 535 -20.25 26.35 19.24
C ASN A 535 -18.81 26.75 18.88
N LYS A 536 -17.85 26.21 19.64
CA LYS A 536 -16.41 26.48 19.46
C LYS A 536 -15.88 25.99 18.11
N ASP A 537 -16.44 24.91 17.55
CA ASP A 537 -16.00 24.36 16.26
C ASP A 537 -16.33 25.30 15.10
N LEU A 538 -17.53 25.89 15.13
CA LEU A 538 -17.95 26.89 14.13
C LEU A 538 -17.06 28.12 14.19
N LEU A 539 -16.74 28.59 15.40
CA LEU A 539 -15.91 29.76 15.60
C LEU A 539 -14.45 29.51 15.18
N GLY A 540 -13.89 28.34 15.51
CA GLY A 540 -12.55 27.94 15.04
C GLY A 540 -12.48 27.81 13.52
N THR A 541 -13.50 27.22 12.90
CA THR A 541 -13.61 27.15 11.43
C THR A 541 -13.74 28.54 10.82
N ALA A 542 -14.53 29.43 11.43
CA ALA A 542 -14.69 30.80 10.98
C ALA A 542 -13.37 31.57 10.98
N LEU A 543 -12.55 31.39 12.02
CA LEU A 543 -11.22 31.99 12.10
C LEU A 543 -10.30 31.48 10.99
N ALA A 544 -10.31 30.17 10.70
CA ALA A 544 -9.53 29.61 9.61
C ALA A 544 -9.95 30.19 8.24
N VAL A 545 -11.26 30.25 7.96
CA VAL A 545 -11.78 30.85 6.72
C VAL A 545 -11.45 32.35 6.65
N PHE A 546 -11.53 33.07 7.76
CA PHE A 546 -11.16 34.49 7.84
C PHE A 546 -9.68 34.73 7.50
N ILE A 547 -8.76 33.87 7.98
CA ILE A 547 -7.32 33.95 7.64
C ILE A 547 -7.10 33.73 6.15
N VAL A 548 -7.77 32.74 5.55
CA VAL A 548 -7.71 32.51 4.09
C VAL A 548 -8.24 33.71 3.32
N GLY A 549 -9.34 34.32 3.78
CA GLY A 549 -9.88 35.57 3.24
C GLY A 549 -8.88 36.71 3.32
N ALA A 550 -8.25 36.93 4.47
CA ALA A 550 -7.21 37.94 4.65
C ALA A 550 -6.05 37.75 3.67
N ALA A 551 -5.53 36.52 3.59
CA ALA A 551 -4.42 36.19 2.71
C ALA A 551 -4.76 36.43 1.24
N LYS A 552 -5.99 36.09 0.81
CA LYS A 552 -6.44 36.35 -0.56
C LYS A 552 -6.60 37.85 -0.83
N VAL A 553 -7.28 38.59 0.06
CA VAL A 553 -7.55 40.02 -0.14
C VAL A 553 -6.26 40.84 -0.20
N PHE A 554 -5.34 40.62 0.74
CA PHE A 554 -4.09 41.41 0.79
C PHE A 554 -2.97 40.85 -0.06
N GLY A 555 -2.93 39.54 -0.27
CA GLY A 555 -1.85 38.88 -1.01
C GLY A 555 -2.09 38.76 -2.51
N TYR A 556 -3.36 38.77 -2.96
CA TYR A 556 -3.71 38.53 -4.36
C TYR A 556 -4.57 39.66 -4.92
N ASP A 557 -5.71 39.94 -4.28
CA ASP A 557 -6.68 40.88 -4.84
C ASP A 557 -6.12 42.30 -4.99
N LEU A 558 -5.34 42.78 -4.01
CA LEU A 558 -4.75 44.13 -4.04
C LEU A 558 -3.83 44.37 -5.25
N PHE A 559 -3.28 43.30 -5.83
CA PHE A 559 -2.35 43.38 -6.97
C PHE A 559 -3.02 43.04 -8.30
N GLU A 560 -4.09 42.23 -8.29
CA GLU A 560 -4.65 41.65 -9.52
C GLU A 560 -5.99 42.26 -9.95
N ILE A 561 -6.81 42.74 -9.01
CA ILE A 561 -8.11 43.34 -9.32
C ILE A 561 -8.10 44.85 -9.15
N SER A 562 -8.94 45.52 -9.93
CA SER A 562 -9.07 46.99 -9.93
C SER A 562 -10.52 47.43 -10.00
N GLY A 563 -10.79 48.67 -9.56
CA GLY A 563 -12.12 49.25 -9.58
C GLY A 563 -13.04 48.75 -8.46
N VAL A 564 -14.34 48.68 -8.77
CA VAL A 564 -15.40 48.34 -7.79
C VAL A 564 -15.20 46.96 -7.12
N PRO A 565 -14.82 45.88 -7.84
CA PRO A 565 -14.60 44.57 -7.21
C PRO A 565 -13.55 44.58 -6.09
N LEU A 566 -12.49 45.38 -6.24
CA LEU A 566 -11.44 45.54 -5.22
C LEU A 566 -11.99 46.22 -3.96
N VAL A 567 -12.74 47.32 -4.12
CA VAL A 567 -13.33 48.06 -2.99
C VAL A 567 -14.28 47.16 -2.20
N LEU A 568 -15.13 46.40 -2.89
CA LEU A 568 -16.06 45.46 -2.25
C LEU A 568 -15.32 44.31 -1.55
N SER A 569 -14.23 43.82 -2.13
CA SER A 569 -13.38 42.79 -1.52
C SER A 569 -12.78 43.28 -0.18
N VAL A 570 -12.12 44.44 -0.17
CA VAL A 570 -11.52 45.03 1.05
C VAL A 570 -12.59 45.37 2.09
N PHE A 571 -13.73 45.92 1.66
CA PHE A 571 -14.85 46.22 2.55
C PHE A 571 -15.40 44.95 3.22
N SER A 572 -15.58 43.87 2.47
CA SER A 572 -16.08 42.59 3.01
C SER A 572 -15.16 42.02 4.09
N PHE A 573 -13.84 42.16 3.91
CA PHE A 573 -12.85 41.78 4.92
C PHE A 573 -12.98 42.63 6.19
N GLY A 574 -13.05 43.96 6.03
CA GLY A 574 -13.19 44.89 7.16
C GLY A 574 -14.45 44.62 8.00
N ALA A 575 -15.56 44.30 7.35
CA ALA A 575 -16.81 43.92 8.03
C ALA A 575 -16.66 42.61 8.84
N ALA A 576 -16.03 41.59 8.26
CA ALA A 576 -15.76 40.33 8.95
C ALA A 576 -14.79 40.52 10.14
N ALA A 577 -13.77 41.36 9.98
CA ALA A 577 -12.80 41.68 11.03
C ALA A 577 -13.44 42.39 12.23
N ALA A 578 -14.32 43.37 11.97
CA ALA A 578 -15.07 44.08 13.00
C ALA A 578 -15.94 43.12 13.83
N LEU A 579 -16.64 42.19 13.18
CA LEU A 579 -17.40 41.15 13.89
C LEU A 579 -16.50 40.20 14.67
N GLY A 580 -15.37 39.78 14.10
CA GLY A 580 -14.41 38.91 14.78
C GLY A 580 -13.90 39.53 16.08
N SER A 581 -13.62 40.83 16.08
CA SER A 581 -13.22 41.58 17.28
C SER A 581 -14.32 41.58 18.36
N LEU A 582 -15.58 41.80 17.97
CA LEU A 582 -16.73 41.73 18.89
C LEU A 582 -16.93 40.32 19.47
N ALA A 583 -16.75 39.28 18.65
CA ALA A 583 -16.84 37.89 19.06
C ALA A 583 -15.80 37.56 20.14
N LEU A 584 -14.55 37.96 19.91
CA LEU A 584 -13.42 37.72 20.81
C LEU A 584 -13.61 38.43 22.16
N SER A 585 -14.05 39.70 22.13
CA SER A 585 -14.34 40.49 23.34
C SER A 585 -15.42 39.85 24.22
N ARG A 586 -16.50 39.34 23.59
CA ARG A 586 -17.57 38.64 24.33
C ARG A 586 -17.09 37.31 24.92
N TRP A 587 -16.19 36.62 24.24
CA TRP A 587 -15.69 35.34 24.69
C TRP A 587 -14.69 35.46 25.84
N GLN A 588 -13.80 36.45 25.80
CA GLN A 588 -12.90 36.77 26.91
C GLN A 588 -13.66 37.12 28.20
N LYS A 589 -14.80 37.83 28.09
CA LYS A 589 -15.68 38.13 29.23
C LYS A 589 -16.39 36.91 29.84
N GLN A 590 -16.47 35.79 29.11
CA GLN A 590 -17.18 34.58 29.55
C GLN A 590 -16.27 33.47 30.09
N SER A 591 -14.94 33.58 29.93
CA SER A 591 -14.02 32.67 30.60
C SER A 591 -13.82 33.19 32.03
N PRO A 592 -14.37 32.56 33.08
CA PRO A 592 -14.08 32.98 34.43
C PRO A 592 -12.60 32.75 34.67
N ALA A 593 -11.93 33.74 35.27
CA ALA A 593 -10.61 33.58 35.85
C ALA A 593 -10.65 32.39 36.84
N THR A 594 -10.27 31.21 36.37
CA THR A 594 -10.17 29.99 37.16
C THR A 594 -8.73 29.48 37.12
N GLU A 595 -7.78 30.43 37.15
CA GLU A 595 -6.35 30.18 37.38
C GLU A 595 -5.75 31.34 38.19
N THR A 596 -6.43 31.73 39.27
CA THR A 596 -5.75 32.37 40.41
C THR A 596 -6.39 31.83 41.68
N SER A 597 -5.56 31.22 42.54
CA SER A 597 -5.86 30.58 43.84
C SER A 597 -6.31 29.11 43.87
N SER A 598 -5.35 28.19 43.72
CA SER A 598 -4.99 27.21 44.77
C SER A 598 -3.74 26.44 44.36
#